data_AF-A0ABD1FKK9-F1
#
_entry.id   AF-A0ABD1FKK9-F1
#
_cell.length_a   1.000
_cell.length_b   1.000
_cell.length_c   1.000
_cell.angle_alpha   90.00
_cell.angle_beta   90.00
_cell.angle_gamma   90.00
#
_symmetry.space_group_name_H-M   'P 1'
#
loop_
_entity.id
_entity.type
_entity.pdbx_description
1 polymer ?
#
loop_
_entity_poly.entity_id
_entity_poly.type
_entity_poly.pdbx_seq_one_letter_code
_entity_poly.pdbx_strand_id
1 'polypeptide(L)'
;MASLFSTTYASLSYGGPAASRPRRRMVAVRAEAINPDIRKTEEKVVDSVLLPEISKPVTAYCRCWRSGTFPLCDGSHLKHNKATGDNVGPLLLKQK
;
A
#
# COMPACT_ATOMS: atom_id res chain seq x y z
N MET A 1 49.31 -43.95 55.45
CA MET A 1 49.92 -42.65 55.82
C MET A 1 49.72 -41.71 54.67
N ALA A 2 49.11 -40.56 54.94
CA ALA A 2 49.05 -39.38 54.07
C ALA A 2 48.28 -39.58 52.74
N SER A 3 47.10 -38.99 52.57
CA SER A 3 46.94 -37.57 52.17
C SER A 3 47.24 -37.39 50.67
N LEU A 4 46.47 -36.74 49.80
CA LEU A 4 45.49 -35.68 49.99
C LEU A 4 44.92 -35.28 48.60
N PHE A 5 43.68 -34.79 48.63
CA PHE A 5 43.04 -33.86 47.69
C PHE A 5 42.64 -34.30 46.26
N SER A 6 41.32 -34.55 46.18
CA SER A 6 40.40 -34.31 45.08
C SER A 6 40.65 -32.99 44.34
N THR A 7 40.63 -33.04 43.00
CA THR A 7 40.25 -31.88 42.18
C THR A 7 39.36 -32.33 41.04
N THR A 8 38.07 -32.53 41.33
CA THR A 8 37.03 -32.57 40.29
C THR A 8 36.94 -31.17 39.67
N TYR A 9 37.42 -31.01 38.43
CA TYR A 9 37.13 -29.83 37.63
C TYR A 9 35.63 -29.83 37.30
N ALA A 10 34.85 -29.10 38.09
CA ALA A 10 33.48 -28.77 37.75
C ALA A 10 33.52 -27.76 36.60
N SER A 11 33.34 -28.24 35.37
CA SER A 11 33.03 -27.38 34.23
C SER A 11 31.63 -26.80 34.43
N LEU A 12 31.57 -25.61 35.04
CA LEU A 12 30.36 -24.79 35.08
C LEU A 12 30.02 -24.34 33.65
N SER A 13 29.10 -25.04 33.00
CA SER A 13 28.40 -24.50 31.85
C SER A 13 27.44 -23.41 32.32
N TYR A 14 27.90 -22.16 32.30
CA TYR A 14 27.03 -20.99 32.42
C TYR A 14 26.11 -20.93 31.20
N GLY A 15 24.90 -21.46 31.35
CA GLY A 15 23.79 -21.18 30.45
C GLY A 15 23.44 -19.69 30.55
N GLY A 16 23.96 -18.89 29.63
CA GLY A 16 23.55 -17.49 29.49
C GLY A 16 22.04 -17.40 29.21
N PRO A 17 21.36 -16.34 29.67
CA PRO A 17 19.93 -16.21 29.44
C PRO A 17 19.67 -16.19 27.94
N ALA A 18 18.82 -17.10 27.47
CA ALA A 18 18.35 -17.09 26.09
C ALA A 18 17.66 -15.75 25.84
N ALA A 19 18.35 -14.84 25.14
CA ALA A 19 17.79 -13.57 24.75
C ALA A 19 16.55 -13.84 23.90
N SER A 20 15.37 -13.68 24.50
CA SER A 20 14.10 -13.78 23.80
C SER A 20 14.07 -12.69 22.74
N ARG A 21 14.32 -13.05 21.47
CA ARG A 21 14.16 -12.12 20.36
C ARG A 21 12.75 -11.52 20.45
N PRO A 22 12.59 -10.19 20.44
CA PRO A 22 11.27 -9.58 20.48
C PRO A 22 10.49 -10.10 19.27
N ARG A 23 9.35 -10.72 19.54
CA ARG A 23 8.47 -11.28 18.53
C ARG A 23 8.00 -10.11 17.65
N ARG A 24 8.58 -9.95 16.44
CA ARG A 24 8.14 -8.93 15.49
C ARG A 24 6.64 -9.13 15.27
N ARG A 25 5.85 -8.17 15.75
CA ARG A 25 4.40 -8.17 15.58
C ARG A 25 4.13 -7.92 14.10
N MET A 26 3.86 -8.98 13.34
CA MET A 26 3.40 -8.85 11.96
C MET A 26 1.97 -8.30 12.00
N VAL A 27 1.77 -7.13 11.40
CA VAL A 27 0.44 -6.57 11.14
C VAL A 27 0.07 -6.95 9.72
N ALA A 28 -1.05 -7.66 9.55
CA ALA A 28 -1.58 -7.93 8.22
C ALA A 28 -2.25 -6.66 7.69
N VAL A 29 -1.70 -6.07 6.63
CA VAL A 29 -2.34 -4.96 5.92
C VAL A 29 -3.15 -5.56 4.78
N ARG A 30 -4.48 -5.41 4.82
CA ARG A 30 -5.32 -5.78 3.68
C ARG A 30 -5.23 -4.65 2.66
N ALA A 31 -4.69 -4.95 1.48
CA ALA A 31 -4.74 -4.01 0.37
C ALA A 31 -6.18 -3.95 -0.17
N GLU A 32 -6.75 -2.76 -0.22
CA GLU A 32 -8.06 -2.51 -0.81
C GLU A 32 -7.93 -2.30 -2.32
N ALA A 33 -8.95 -2.72 -3.08
CA ALA A 33 -8.97 -2.52 -4.52
C ALA A 33 -9.14 -1.02 -4.85
N ILE A 34 -8.37 -0.52 -5.83
CA ILE A 34 -8.42 0.89 -6.25
C ILE A 34 -9.77 1.22 -6.89
N ASN A 35 -10.24 0.36 -7.80
CA ASN A 35 -11.55 0.47 -8.45
C ASN A 35 -12.58 -0.36 -7.64
N PRO A 36 -13.63 0.21 -7.06
CA PRO A 36 -14.65 -0.52 -6.31
C PRO A 36 -15.78 -1.05 -7.20
N ASP A 37 -16.21 -0.30 -8.22
CA ASP A 37 -17.49 -0.50 -8.90
C ASP A 37 -17.47 -0.29 -10.44
N ILE A 38 -16.51 0.44 -11.00
CA ILE A 38 -16.48 0.78 -12.43
C ILE A 38 -16.15 -0.45 -13.28
N ARG A 39 -17.06 -0.81 -14.21
CA ARG A 39 -16.85 -1.79 -15.31
C ARG A 39 -16.22 -3.12 -14.85
N LYS A 40 -16.72 -3.69 -13.75
CA LYS A 40 -16.18 -4.92 -13.12
C LYS A 40 -16.30 -6.21 -13.95
N THR A 41 -17.11 -6.20 -14.99
CA THR A 41 -17.20 -7.30 -15.96
C THR A 41 -16.00 -7.35 -16.90
N GLU A 42 -15.23 -6.27 -17.00
CA GLU A 42 -14.04 -6.20 -17.83
C GLU A 42 -12.80 -6.62 -17.04
N GLU A 43 -12.00 -7.52 -17.61
CA GLU A 43 -10.75 -7.96 -17.01
C GLU A 43 -9.77 -6.79 -16.81
N LYS A 44 -9.80 -5.83 -17.75
CA LYS A 44 -8.97 -4.63 -17.72
C LYS A 44 -9.71 -3.45 -18.35
N VAL A 45 -10.07 -2.50 -17.52
CA VAL A 45 -10.72 -1.26 -17.95
C VAL A 45 -9.68 -0.31 -18.57
N VAL A 46 -9.90 0.05 -19.84
CA VAL A 46 -9.06 0.98 -20.61
C VAL A 46 -9.97 1.97 -21.35
N ASP A 47 -9.56 3.23 -21.36
CA ASP A 47 -10.21 4.30 -22.13
C ASP A 47 -9.20 4.92 -23.08
N SER A 48 -9.59 5.08 -24.35
CA SER A 48 -8.80 5.73 -25.40
C SER A 48 -9.46 7.02 -25.82
N VAL A 49 -8.65 8.07 -25.98
CA VAL A 49 -9.11 9.42 -26.30
C VAL A 49 -8.25 9.95 -27.41
N LEU A 50 -8.88 10.40 -28.48
CA LEU A 50 -8.21 11.09 -29.57
C LEU A 50 -8.09 12.58 -29.21
N LEU A 51 -6.86 13.09 -29.13
CA LEU A 51 -6.59 14.50 -28.80
C LEU A 51 -7.36 15.51 -29.68
N PRO A 52 -7.54 15.30 -31.00
CA PRO A 52 -8.30 16.23 -31.85
C PRO A 52 -9.78 16.36 -31.48
N GLU A 53 -10.36 15.34 -30.82
CA GLU A 53 -11.80 15.31 -30.48
C GLU A 53 -12.12 16.04 -29.17
N ILE A 54 -11.10 16.52 -28.45
CA ILE A 54 -11.26 17.23 -27.19
C ILE A 54 -11.68 18.67 -27.49
N SER A 55 -12.96 19.00 -27.31
CA SER A 55 -13.48 20.35 -27.63
C SER A 55 -13.11 21.44 -26.63
N LYS A 56 -12.68 21.07 -25.42
CA LYS A 56 -12.35 22.02 -24.34
C LYS A 56 -10.85 22.31 -24.29
N PRO A 57 -10.43 23.56 -24.00
CA PRO A 57 -9.02 23.90 -23.84
C PRO A 57 -8.29 23.02 -22.81
N VAL A 58 -8.99 22.63 -21.75
CA VAL A 58 -8.51 21.71 -20.73
C VAL A 58 -9.62 20.71 -20.40
N THR A 59 -9.30 19.41 -20.49
CA THR A 59 -10.20 18.33 -20.08
C THR A 59 -9.54 17.49 -19.00
N ALA A 60 -10.28 17.22 -17.93
CA ALA A 60 -9.79 16.47 -16.78
C ALA A 60 -10.27 15.02 -16.82
N TYR A 61 -9.34 14.08 -16.74
CA TYR A 61 -9.59 12.63 -16.71
C TYR A 61 -9.37 12.07 -15.31
N CYS A 62 -10.26 11.16 -14.90
CA CYS A 62 -10.23 10.55 -13.58
C CYS A 62 -9.02 9.61 -13.42
N ARG A 63 -8.40 9.65 -12.25
CA ARG A 63 -7.41 8.65 -11.81
C ARG A 63 -7.74 8.01 -10.47
N CYS A 64 -8.82 8.44 -9.81
CA CYS A 64 -9.22 7.96 -8.49
C CYS A 64 -10.24 6.82 -8.53
N TRP A 65 -10.82 6.50 -9.69
CA TRP A 65 -11.88 5.48 -9.83
C TRP A 65 -13.10 5.71 -8.90
N ARG A 66 -13.44 6.99 -8.65
CA ARG A 66 -14.63 7.38 -7.87
C ARG A 66 -15.59 8.28 -8.64
N SER A 67 -15.26 8.63 -9.88
CA SER A 67 -16.09 9.55 -10.66
C SER A 67 -17.33 8.85 -11.17
N GLY A 68 -18.49 9.48 -11.01
CA GLY A 68 -19.75 9.05 -11.63
C GLY A 68 -19.80 9.31 -13.14
N THR A 69 -18.91 10.16 -13.67
CA THR A 69 -18.77 10.42 -15.12
C THR A 69 -17.47 9.83 -15.69
N PHE A 70 -16.95 8.77 -15.04
CA PHE A 70 -15.76 8.05 -15.51
C PHE A 70 -15.88 7.73 -17.01
N PRO A 71 -14.87 8.04 -17.85
CA PRO A 71 -13.47 8.32 -17.50
C PRO A 71 -13.14 9.78 -17.17
N LEU A 72 -14.10 10.70 -17.23
CA LEU A 72 -13.88 12.11 -16.90
C LEU A 72 -13.79 12.32 -15.39
N CYS A 73 -13.19 13.44 -14.97
CA CYS A 73 -13.16 13.84 -13.57
C CYS A 73 -14.32 14.78 -13.24
N ASP A 74 -15.12 14.41 -12.25
CA ASP A 74 -16.22 15.21 -11.67
C ASP A 74 -15.89 15.85 -10.30
N GLY A 75 -14.67 15.67 -9.79
CA GLY A 75 -14.26 16.17 -8.47
C GLY A 75 -14.38 15.15 -7.32
N SER A 76 -14.87 13.94 -7.56
CA SER A 76 -15.03 12.90 -6.52
C SER A 76 -13.73 12.52 -5.79
N HIS A 77 -12.57 12.78 -6.40
CA HIS A 77 -11.26 12.62 -5.75
C HIS A 77 -11.11 13.46 -4.48
N LEU A 78 -11.75 14.63 -4.39
CA LEU A 78 -11.71 15.47 -3.18
C LEU A 78 -12.35 14.76 -1.98
N LYS A 79 -13.52 14.15 -2.18
CA LYS A 79 -14.22 13.38 -1.14
C LYS A 79 -13.41 12.16 -0.72
N HIS A 80 -12.84 11.44 -1.70
CA HIS A 80 -11.95 10.30 -1.45
C HIS A 80 -10.75 10.71 -0.60
N ASN A 81 -9.98 11.71 -1.05
CA ASN A 81 -8.80 12.22 -0.34
C ASN A 81 -9.12 12.64 1.09
N LYS A 82 -10.23 13.37 1.29
CA LYS A 82 -10.66 13.79 2.64
C LYS A 82 -11.01 12.60 3.54
N ALA A 83 -11.61 11.55 3.00
CA ALA A 83 -12.05 10.38 3.77
C ALA A 83 -10.89 9.41 4.10
N THR A 84 -9.92 9.28 3.19
CA THR A 84 -8.84 8.27 3.29
C THR A 84 -7.49 8.86 3.70
N GLY A 85 -7.33 10.19 3.64
CA GLY A 85 -6.02 10.85 3.77
C GLY A 85 -5.15 10.74 2.53
N ASP A 86 -5.73 10.35 1.39
CA ASP A 86 -5.04 10.22 0.09
C ASP A 86 -4.83 11.58 -0.59
N ASN A 87 -4.04 11.62 -1.66
CA ASN A 87 -3.64 12.83 -2.38
C ASN A 87 -3.76 12.72 -3.91
N VAL A 88 -4.66 11.86 -4.40
CA VAL A 88 -4.86 11.67 -5.84
C VAL A 88 -5.56 12.86 -6.51
N GLY A 89 -5.34 13.03 -7.81
CA GLY A 89 -5.96 14.07 -8.63
C GLY A 89 -6.06 13.68 -10.10
N PRO A 90 -6.80 14.44 -10.91
CA PRO A 90 -7.03 14.11 -12.31
C PRO A 90 -5.77 14.26 -13.18
N LEU A 91 -5.82 13.68 -14.38
CA LEU A 91 -4.92 14.02 -15.47
C LEU A 91 -5.55 15.14 -16.30
N LEU A 92 -4.85 16.25 -16.48
CA LEU A 92 -5.32 17.37 -17.31
C LEU A 92 -4.74 17.26 -18.71
N LEU A 93 -5.59 17.03 -19.70
CA LEU A 93 -5.23 17.12 -21.12
C LEU A 93 -5.53 18.53 -21.61
N LYS A 94 -4.51 19.20 -22.16
CA LYS A 94 -4.62 20.55 -22.71
C LYS A 94 -4.47 20.48 -24.22
N GLN A 95 -5.36 21.15 -24.94
CA GLN A 95 -5.09 21.46 -26.35
C GLN A 95 -3.98 22.51 -26.40
N LYS A 96 -2.99 22.26 -27.27
CA LYS A 96 -1.82 23.13 -27.44
C LYS A 96 -2.18 24.35 -28.28
#